data_AF-F2I1N4-F1
#
_entry.id   AF-F2I1N4-F1
#
_cell.length_a   1.000
_cell.length_b   1.000
_cell.length_c   1.000
_cell.angle_alpha   90.00
_cell.angle_beta   90.00
_cell.angle_gamma   90.00
#
_symmetry.space_group_name_H-M   'P 1'
#
loop_
_entity.id
_entity.type
_entity.pdbx_description
1 polymer ?
#
loop_
_entity_poly.entity_id
_entity_poly.type
_entity_poly.pdbx_seq_one_letter_code
_entity_poly.pdbx_strand_id
1 'polypeptide(L)'
;MLLQEPQLGTGHAVQIFQKKNKLKNSKLIVLYGDNPLIDFYDLKNMNKQLAKNDVVIMGFKPKVNTGYGIVVEKKGKVSEIVEFKDASAIQKKIKTCNSGIMAFSSKALQLVTQIKNNNAKKEFYLTDIVKLSKKYNHKIKLINAKDAKSALGINDMNELGIAETIMQNQLRNKAMKQGVQMIAPETVFLSKDTTFGKNVKIEPHVVISSKVKIGNDVVIRSFSHIEGAVIKNKVSIGPYARIRPGTVLENNSKIGNFVETKNSKINKNSKINHLSYIGDAMIEEDVNIGAGTITCNYDGVKKSKTLIKKGSFIGSNSSLVAPVTVGKNSIIGAGSVITKNVPDNTLALTRAEQKKIKLNNKKQKK
;
A
#
# COMPACT_ATOMS: atom_id res chain seq x y z
N MET A 1 22.91 7.73 4.05
CA MET A 1 22.70 6.49 4.83
C MET A 1 23.90 6.30 5.74
N LEU A 2 23.70 5.95 7.01
CA LEU A 2 24.76 5.68 7.98
C LEU A 2 24.58 4.28 8.53
N LEU A 3 25.69 3.57 8.73
CA LEU A 3 25.70 2.26 9.36
C LEU A 3 26.00 2.40 10.85
N GLN A 4 25.19 1.76 11.69
CA GLN A 4 25.49 1.56 13.10
C GLN A 4 26.02 0.14 13.29
N GLU A 5 27.34 0.01 13.38
CA GLU A 5 28.00 -1.27 13.62
C GLU A 5 29.08 -1.07 14.72
N PRO A 6 29.01 -1.78 15.86
CA PRO A 6 27.92 -2.65 16.30
C PRO A 6 26.67 -1.88 16.80
N GLN A 7 25.56 -2.59 16.97
CA GLN A 7 24.26 -2.06 17.41
C GLN A 7 24.21 -1.78 18.93
N LEU A 8 24.92 -0.74 19.38
CA LEU A 8 25.06 -0.42 20.82
C LEU A 8 23.91 0.42 21.42
N GLY A 9 22.73 0.46 20.79
CA GLY A 9 21.55 1.16 21.31
C GLY A 9 21.23 2.52 20.67
N THR A 10 20.09 3.10 21.05
CA THR A 10 19.48 4.27 20.40
C THR A 10 20.30 5.56 20.54
N GLY A 11 20.94 5.77 21.70
CA GLY A 11 21.86 6.88 21.92
C GLY A 11 23.09 6.79 21.02
N HIS A 12 23.67 5.59 20.87
CA HIS A 12 24.82 5.36 19.98
C HIS A 12 24.48 5.67 18.51
N ALA A 13 23.26 5.32 18.06
CA ALA A 13 22.80 5.64 16.71
C ALA A 13 22.79 7.16 16.46
N VAL A 14 22.30 7.95 17.42
CA VAL A 14 22.30 9.42 17.32
C VAL A 14 23.72 9.99 17.43
N GLN A 15 24.59 9.42 18.26
CA GLN A 15 26.01 9.82 18.35
C GLN A 15 26.75 9.63 17.02
N ILE A 16 26.56 8.50 16.34
CA ILE A 16 27.12 8.26 15.00
C ILE A 16 26.61 9.32 14.02
N PHE A 17 25.30 9.59 14.01
CA PHE A 17 24.70 10.59 13.15
C PHE A 17 25.28 11.99 13.40
N GLN A 18 25.39 12.41 14.66
CA GLN A 18 25.95 13.70 15.05
C GLN A 18 27.42 13.83 14.64
N LYS A 19 28.24 12.80 14.93
CA LYS A 19 29.68 12.78 14.60
C LYS A 19 29.91 12.88 13.10
N LYS A 20 29.20 12.07 12.31
CA LYS A 20 29.40 12.02 10.85
C LYS A 20 28.94 13.31 10.15
N ASN A 21 27.86 13.92 10.63
CA ASN A 21 27.30 15.15 10.04
C ASN A 21 27.85 16.44 10.65
N LYS A 22 28.78 16.37 11.61
CA LYS A 22 29.42 17.52 12.27
C LYS A 22 28.39 18.54 12.82
N LEU A 23 27.26 18.07 13.35
CA LEU A 23 26.18 18.93 13.82
C LEU A 23 26.60 19.69 15.09
N LYS A 24 26.83 21.00 14.98
CA LYS A 24 27.19 21.87 16.12
C LYS A 24 26.04 22.79 16.58
N ASN A 25 25.27 23.34 15.63
CA ASN A 25 24.22 24.33 15.87
C ASN A 25 22.91 23.97 15.18
N SER A 26 22.52 22.70 15.26
CA SER A 26 21.31 22.20 14.58
C SER A 26 20.27 21.75 15.59
N LYS A 27 19.00 21.89 15.20
CA LYS A 27 17.90 21.18 15.85
C LYS A 27 17.79 19.79 15.23
N LEU A 28 17.45 18.80 16.05
CA LEU A 28 17.28 17.43 15.59
C LEU A 28 15.93 16.89 16.08
N ILE A 29 15.18 16.23 15.20
CA ILE A 29 14.08 15.35 15.58
C ILE A 29 14.52 13.92 15.28
N VAL A 30 14.44 13.04 16.27
CA VAL A 30 14.75 11.62 16.16
C VAL A 30 13.46 10.85 15.99
N LEU A 31 13.35 10.13 14.88
CA LEU A 31 12.25 9.25 14.53
C LEU A 31 12.73 7.80 14.50
N TYR A 32 11.77 6.89 14.55
CA TYR A 32 11.98 5.44 14.61
C TYR A 32 11.38 4.80 13.36
N GLY A 33 12.11 3.83 12.79
CA GLY A 33 11.71 3.17 11.53
C GLY A 33 10.49 2.26 11.68
N ASP A 34 10.22 1.83 12.90
CA ASP A 34 9.13 0.95 13.34
C ASP A 34 7.88 1.71 13.81
N ASN A 35 7.81 3.04 13.64
CA ASN A 35 6.63 3.86 13.95
C ASN A 35 5.94 4.38 12.68
N PRO A 36 5.27 3.53 11.88
CA PRO A 36 4.77 3.92 10.55
C PRO A 36 3.56 4.88 10.58
N LEU A 37 2.93 5.05 11.74
CA LEU A 37 1.69 5.82 11.92
C LEU A 37 1.92 7.26 12.40
N ILE A 38 3.18 7.71 12.47
CA ILE A 38 3.52 9.04 12.98
C ILE A 38 2.77 10.17 12.25
N ASP A 39 2.09 11.01 13.02
CA ASP A 39 1.30 12.13 12.48
C ASP A 39 2.19 13.36 12.27
N PHE A 40 2.08 13.96 11.09
CA PHE A 40 2.79 15.19 10.75
C PHE A 40 2.40 16.38 11.66
N TYR A 41 1.18 16.39 12.18
CA TYR A 41 0.74 17.36 13.19
C TYR A 41 1.60 17.26 14.46
N ASP A 42 1.87 16.05 14.94
CA ASP A 42 2.65 15.83 16.15
C ASP A 42 4.10 16.30 15.94
N LEU A 43 4.69 16.02 14.77
CA LEU A 43 6.04 16.51 14.40
C LEU A 43 6.11 18.05 14.33
N LYS A 44 5.08 18.70 13.75
CA LYS A 44 4.97 20.17 13.74
C LYS A 44 4.87 20.74 15.15
N ASN A 45 4.07 20.11 16.02
CA ASN A 45 3.94 20.54 17.42
C ASN A 45 5.27 20.39 18.16
N MET A 46 6.01 19.29 17.97
CA MET A 46 7.35 19.12 18.54
C MET A 46 8.29 20.26 18.14
N ASN A 47 8.37 20.56 16.84
CA ASN A 47 9.22 21.63 16.35
C ASN A 47 8.85 23.01 16.95
N LYS A 48 7.54 23.28 17.10
CA LYS A 48 7.05 24.50 17.77
C LYS A 48 7.48 24.55 19.24
N GLN A 49 7.36 23.45 19.98
CA GLN A 49 7.79 23.40 21.38
C GLN A 49 9.31 23.54 21.53
N LEU A 50 10.08 23.05 20.55
CA LEU A 50 11.55 23.15 20.53
C LEU A 50 12.06 24.58 20.37
N ALA A 51 11.20 25.54 20.01
CA ALA A 51 11.56 26.96 20.03
C ALA A 51 11.69 27.52 21.46
N LYS A 52 11.04 26.88 22.44
CA LYS A 52 10.99 27.35 23.85
C LYS A 52 11.65 26.38 24.84
N ASN A 53 12.01 25.20 24.37
CA ASN A 53 12.51 24.09 25.18
C ASN A 53 13.74 23.48 24.51
N ASP A 54 14.59 22.85 25.32
CA ASP A 54 15.83 22.21 24.87
C ASP A 54 15.61 20.76 24.48
N VAL A 55 14.73 20.06 25.20
CA VAL A 55 14.32 18.68 24.89
C VAL A 55 12.81 18.64 24.80
N VAL A 56 12.27 18.09 23.71
CA VAL A 56 10.84 17.79 23.58
C VAL A 56 10.68 16.29 23.43
N ILE A 57 9.85 15.69 24.28
CA ILE A 57 9.60 14.25 24.31
C ILE A 57 8.16 14.04 23.88
N MET A 58 7.93 13.12 22.95
CA MET A 58 6.58 12.69 22.61
C MET A 58 6.20 11.50 23.49
N GLY A 59 5.23 11.74 24.38
CA GLY A 59 4.58 10.71 25.15
C GLY A 59 3.24 10.30 24.55
N PHE A 60 2.73 9.16 25.00
CA PHE A 60 1.39 8.69 24.68
C PHE A 60 0.86 7.85 25.83
N LYS A 61 -0.44 7.55 25.82
CA LYS A 61 -1.11 6.77 26.87
C LYS A 61 -1.75 5.53 26.25
N PRO A 62 -1.06 4.36 26.22
CA PRO A 62 -1.66 3.12 25.74
C PRO A 62 -2.73 2.64 26.74
N LYS A 63 -3.61 1.73 26.30
CA LYS A 63 -4.59 1.07 27.19
C LYS A 63 -3.89 0.20 28.24
N VAL A 64 -2.86 -0.55 27.82
CA VAL A 64 -2.01 -1.37 28.66
C VAL A 64 -0.56 -1.14 28.23
N ASN A 65 0.34 -0.92 29.17
CA ASN A 65 1.77 -0.86 28.90
C ASN A 65 2.43 -2.17 29.31
N THR A 66 2.97 -2.90 28.34
CA THR A 66 3.70 -4.16 28.55
C THR A 66 5.19 -4.05 28.22
N GLY A 67 5.65 -2.89 27.72
CA GLY A 67 7.01 -2.78 27.20
C GLY A 67 7.56 -1.37 26.95
N TYR A 68 6.72 -0.34 26.86
CA TYR A 68 7.17 1.03 26.60
C TYR A 68 7.81 1.67 27.84
N GLY A 69 8.87 2.45 27.62
CA GLY A 69 9.48 3.26 28.66
C GLY A 69 8.48 4.21 29.31
N ILE A 70 8.58 4.40 30.62
CA ILE A 70 7.64 5.16 31.45
C ILE A 70 8.20 6.57 31.66
N VAL A 71 7.41 7.59 31.34
CA VAL A 71 7.78 8.99 31.59
C VAL A 71 7.41 9.36 33.02
N VAL A 72 8.40 9.47 33.89
CA VAL A 72 8.19 9.82 35.31
C VAL A 72 8.20 11.33 35.45
N GLU A 73 7.13 11.91 35.98
CA GLU A 73 7.04 13.34 36.30
C GLU A 73 7.10 13.57 37.82
N LYS A 74 7.82 14.61 38.24
CA LYS A 74 7.85 15.09 39.64
C LYS A 74 7.53 16.58 39.65
N LYS A 75 6.56 17.01 40.46
CA LYS A 75 6.09 18.41 40.53
C LYS A 75 5.76 19.02 39.14
N GLY A 76 5.13 18.24 38.27
CA GLY A 76 4.73 18.67 36.91
C GLY A 76 5.88 18.83 35.91
N LYS A 77 7.08 18.30 36.21
CA LYS A 77 8.23 18.29 35.30
C LYS A 77 8.71 16.86 35.07
N VAL A 78 9.12 16.57 33.84
CA VAL A 78 9.74 15.29 33.49
C VAL A 78 11.00 15.09 34.31
N SER A 79 11.06 14.00 35.06
CA SER A 79 12.18 13.64 35.92
C SER A 79 13.15 12.68 35.24
N GLU A 80 12.62 11.65 34.60
CA GLU A 80 13.37 10.60 33.91
C GLU A 80 12.43 9.80 33.02
N ILE A 81 13.01 9.03 32.10
CA ILE A 81 12.33 7.93 31.42
C ILE A 81 12.96 6.65 31.92
N VAL A 82 12.13 5.69 32.35
CA VAL A 82 12.58 4.39 32.86
C VAL A 82 12.02 3.30 31.97
N GLU A 83 12.87 2.41 31.45
CA GLU A 83 12.41 1.28 30.65
C GLU A 83 11.47 0.37 31.45
N PHE A 84 10.46 -0.20 30.80
CA PHE A 84 9.42 -0.97 31.50
C PHE A 84 9.98 -2.14 32.33
N LYS A 85 11.06 -2.77 31.84
CA LYS A 85 11.73 -3.87 32.53
C LYS A 85 12.45 -3.42 33.81
N ASP A 86 12.99 -2.20 33.81
CA ASP A 86 13.74 -1.63 34.92
C ASP A 86 12.84 -0.83 35.89
N ALA A 87 11.57 -0.65 35.55
CA ALA A 87 10.61 0.15 36.33
C ALA A 87 10.09 -0.59 37.57
N SER A 88 9.99 0.14 38.69
CA SER A 88 9.39 -0.35 39.94
C SER A 88 7.88 -0.58 39.80
N ALA A 89 7.30 -1.35 40.73
CA ALA A 89 5.85 -1.59 40.76
C ALA A 89 5.02 -0.29 40.87
N ILE A 90 5.56 0.75 41.50
CA ILE A 90 4.94 2.07 41.60
C ILE A 90 5.05 2.81 40.25
N GLN A 91 6.22 2.79 39.62
CA GLN A 91 6.43 3.42 38.32
C GLN A 91 5.55 2.79 37.23
N LYS A 92 5.37 1.46 37.25
CA LYS A 92 4.49 0.73 36.31
C LYS A 92 3.02 1.16 36.35
N LYS A 93 2.56 1.89 37.38
CA LYS A 93 1.21 2.49 37.45
C LYS A 93 1.08 3.79 36.67
N ILE A 94 2.19 4.42 36.28
CA ILE A 94 2.19 5.66 35.48
C ILE A 94 1.76 5.32 34.04
N LYS A 95 0.72 6.00 33.56
CA LYS A 95 0.11 5.72 32.24
C LYS A 95 0.84 6.38 31.07
N THR A 96 1.65 7.41 31.32
CA THR A 96 2.37 8.12 30.27
C THR A 96 3.62 7.35 29.87
N CYS A 97 3.63 6.90 28.63
CA CYS A 97 4.72 6.14 28.03
C CYS A 97 5.51 7.01 27.04
N ASN A 98 6.79 6.70 26.89
CA ASN A 98 7.69 7.28 25.90
C ASN A 98 7.44 6.62 24.54
N SER A 99 7.18 7.43 23.50
CA SER A 99 7.07 6.92 22.12
C SER A 99 8.44 6.63 21.48
N GLY A 100 9.54 7.01 22.14
CA GLY A 100 10.88 7.04 21.56
C GLY A 100 11.17 8.36 20.84
N ILE A 101 10.15 8.99 20.24
CA ILE A 101 10.32 10.20 19.44
C ILE A 101 10.71 11.39 20.32
N MET A 102 11.86 11.98 20.01
CA MET A 102 12.43 13.11 20.75
C MET A 102 12.92 14.21 19.81
N ALA A 103 12.89 15.45 20.28
CA ALA A 103 13.47 16.58 19.58
C ALA A 103 14.43 17.35 20.49
N PHE A 104 15.56 17.78 19.93
CA PHE A 104 16.67 18.39 20.66
C PHE A 104 17.04 19.74 20.06
N SER A 105 17.18 20.75 20.91
CA SER A 105 17.84 22.01 20.57
C SER A 105 19.33 21.76 20.33
N SER A 106 20.04 22.74 19.76
CA SER A 106 21.50 22.64 19.59
C SER A 106 22.22 22.40 20.92
N LYS A 107 21.74 23.00 22.01
CA LYS A 107 22.30 22.84 23.37
C LYS A 107 22.11 21.42 23.88
N ALA A 108 20.88 20.89 23.83
CA ALA A 108 20.62 19.53 24.29
C ALA A 108 21.30 18.47 23.42
N LEU A 109 21.41 18.69 22.11
CA LEU A 109 22.05 17.76 21.19
C LEU A 109 23.53 17.51 21.54
N GLN A 110 24.23 18.50 22.11
CA GLN A 110 25.61 18.32 22.57
C GLN A 110 25.75 17.34 23.74
N LEU A 111 24.69 17.12 24.53
CA LEU A 111 24.70 16.18 25.65
C LEU A 111 24.60 14.72 25.20
N VAL A 112 24.18 14.45 23.95
CA VAL A 112 24.02 13.08 23.44
C VAL A 112 25.35 12.33 23.45
N THR A 113 26.48 13.00 23.22
CA THR A 113 27.82 12.40 23.30
C THR A 113 28.23 11.99 24.71
N GLN A 114 27.53 12.47 25.75
CA GLN A 114 27.80 12.14 27.15
C GLN A 114 26.95 10.97 27.65
N ILE A 115 26.03 10.45 26.85
CA ILE A 115 25.26 9.25 27.19
C ILE A 115 26.25 8.09 27.36
N LYS A 116 26.11 7.36 28.46
CA LYS A 116 26.91 6.18 28.81
C LYS A 116 26.03 4.93 28.76
N ASN A 117 26.64 3.76 28.82
CA ASN A 117 25.97 2.47 28.77
C ASN A 117 25.89 1.77 30.13
N ASN A 118 25.69 2.54 31.20
CA ASN A 118 25.65 2.04 32.57
C ASN A 118 24.26 1.51 32.94
N ASN A 119 23.76 0.53 32.19
CA ASN A 119 22.51 -0.18 32.46
C ASN A 119 22.68 -1.70 32.31
N ALA A 120 21.62 -2.46 32.62
CA ALA A 120 21.63 -3.92 32.59
C ALA A 120 22.00 -4.51 31.22
N LYS A 121 21.68 -3.82 30.12
CA LYS A 121 21.98 -4.27 28.75
C LYS A 121 23.32 -3.80 28.20
N LYS A 122 24.04 -2.91 28.90
CA LYS A 122 25.26 -2.26 28.40
C LYS A 122 25.06 -1.51 27.08
N GLU A 123 23.88 -0.94 26.88
CA GLU A 123 23.51 -0.13 25.70
C GLU A 123 23.48 1.38 26.00
N PHE A 124 23.71 2.22 25.00
CA PHE A 124 23.54 3.67 25.10
C PHE A 124 22.07 4.01 24.87
N TYR A 125 21.30 4.26 25.93
CA TYR A 125 19.90 4.61 25.80
C TYR A 125 19.71 6.11 25.56
N LEU A 126 19.04 6.47 24.46
CA LEU A 126 18.74 7.87 24.18
C LEU A 126 17.91 8.51 25.30
N THR A 127 17.10 7.73 26.02
CA THR A 127 16.28 8.16 27.15
C THR A 127 17.08 8.78 28.31
N ASP A 128 18.36 8.43 28.46
CA ASP A 128 19.25 9.02 29.48
C ASP A 128 19.56 10.51 29.23
N ILE A 129 19.27 11.02 28.03
CA ILE A 129 19.36 12.46 27.73
C ILE A 129 18.49 13.30 28.65
N VAL A 130 17.40 12.74 29.19
CA VAL A 130 16.49 13.42 30.14
C VAL A 130 17.21 13.69 31.45
N LYS A 131 17.91 12.69 32.00
CA LYS A 131 18.69 12.83 33.25
C LYS A 131 19.84 13.81 33.06
N LEU A 132 20.56 13.70 31.95
CA LEU A 132 21.65 14.64 31.59
C LEU A 132 21.12 16.07 31.44
N SER A 133 20.03 16.27 30.69
CA SER A 133 19.45 17.59 30.47
C SER A 133 19.03 18.26 31.78
N LYS A 134 18.50 17.52 32.75
CA LYS A 134 18.23 18.06 34.09
C LYS A 134 19.50 18.48 34.83
N LYS A 135 20.57 17.69 34.79
CA LYS A 135 21.86 18.04 35.41
C LYS A 135 22.40 19.38 34.90
N TYR A 136 22.18 19.67 33.61
CA TYR A 136 22.59 20.92 32.96
C TYR A 136 21.49 22.00 32.91
N ASN A 137 20.41 21.85 33.69
CA ASN A 137 19.30 22.81 33.80
C ASN A 137 18.63 23.17 32.45
N HIS A 138 18.60 22.22 31.51
CA HIS A 138 17.90 22.35 30.22
C HIS A 138 16.38 22.25 30.40
N LYS A 139 15.62 22.99 29.57
CA LYS A 139 14.16 22.96 29.59
C LYS A 139 13.64 21.71 28.88
N ILE A 140 12.98 20.82 29.61
CA ILE A 140 12.38 19.59 29.07
C ILE A 140 10.87 19.75 29.00
N LYS A 141 10.29 19.47 27.83
CA LYS A 141 8.85 19.48 27.60
C LYS A 141 8.37 18.12 27.15
N LEU A 142 7.44 17.55 27.92
CA LEU A 142 6.59 16.46 27.46
C LEU A 142 5.43 17.02 26.63
N ILE A 143 5.22 16.47 25.44
CA ILE A 143 3.97 16.61 24.70
C ILE A 143 3.30 15.23 24.58
N ASN A 144 1.97 15.20 24.49
CA ASN A 144 1.26 13.97 24.18
C ASN A 144 0.95 13.92 22.69
N ALA A 145 1.12 12.75 22.08
CA ALA A 145 0.64 12.48 20.73
C ALA A 145 -0.87 12.77 20.64
N LYS A 146 -1.31 13.37 19.54
CA LYS A 146 -2.73 13.71 19.32
C LYS A 146 -3.62 12.47 19.37
N ASP A 147 -3.15 11.36 18.81
CA ASP A 147 -3.75 10.04 18.94
C ASP A 147 -2.66 9.08 19.42
N ALA A 148 -2.94 8.32 20.48
CA ALA A 148 -2.00 7.31 20.97
C ALA A 148 -1.59 6.30 19.88
N LYS A 149 -2.48 6.06 18.90
CA LYS A 149 -2.23 5.19 17.75
C LYS A 149 -1.12 5.69 16.82
N SER A 150 -0.90 7.00 16.71
CA SER A 150 0.17 7.56 15.86
C SER A 150 1.56 7.33 16.45
N ALA A 151 1.64 7.08 17.76
CA ALA A 151 2.87 6.89 18.51
C ALA A 151 3.24 5.42 18.78
N LEU A 152 2.48 4.46 18.23
CA LEU A 152 2.77 3.03 18.37
C LEU A 152 4.04 2.66 17.60
N GLY A 153 4.95 1.96 18.28
CA GLY A 153 6.06 1.24 17.65
C GLY A 153 5.63 -0.18 17.30
N ILE A 154 6.41 -0.85 16.43
CA ILE A 154 6.14 -2.22 15.97
C ILE A 154 7.35 -3.09 16.29
N ASN A 155 7.17 -3.95 17.29
CA ASN A 155 8.18 -4.88 17.79
C ASN A 155 7.91 -6.32 17.34
N ASP A 156 6.66 -6.65 17.00
CA ASP A 156 6.25 -7.99 16.57
C ASP A 156 5.19 -7.96 15.46
N MET A 157 4.86 -9.14 14.92
CA MET A 157 3.90 -9.29 13.82
C MET A 157 2.45 -9.00 14.22
N ASN A 158 2.09 -9.14 15.50
CA ASN A 158 0.77 -8.80 15.98
C ASN A 158 0.60 -7.27 16.05
N GLU A 159 1.61 -6.56 16.55
CA GLU A 159 1.66 -5.09 16.50
C GLU A 159 1.62 -4.58 15.06
N LEU A 160 2.30 -5.25 14.12
CA LEU A 160 2.21 -4.93 12.69
C LEU A 160 0.77 -5.07 12.15
N GLY A 161 0.07 -6.15 12.50
CA GLY A 161 -1.33 -6.36 12.10
C GLY A 161 -2.29 -5.30 12.67
N ILE A 162 -2.05 -4.87 13.92
CA ILE A 162 -2.79 -3.77 14.55
C ILE A 162 -2.52 -2.45 13.81
N ALA A 163 -1.25 -2.17 13.50
CA ALA A 163 -0.86 -0.96 12.78
C ALA A 163 -1.49 -0.91 11.38
N GLU A 164 -1.50 -2.04 10.66
CA GLU A 164 -2.16 -2.15 9.34
C GLU A 164 -3.67 -1.89 9.46
N THR A 165 -4.32 -2.44 10.48
CA THR A 165 -5.75 -2.19 10.73
C THR A 165 -6.03 -0.71 10.95
N ILE A 166 -5.17 -0.01 11.70
CA ILE A 166 -5.30 1.43 11.92
C ILE A 166 -5.10 2.20 10.60
N MET A 167 -4.06 1.88 9.82
CA MET A 167 -3.78 2.51 8.53
C MET A 167 -4.94 2.31 7.56
N GLN A 168 -5.43 1.09 7.39
CA GLN A 168 -6.55 0.79 6.50
C GLN A 168 -7.82 1.56 6.91
N ASN A 169 -8.11 1.65 8.21
CA ASN A 169 -9.22 2.47 8.69
C ASN A 169 -9.05 3.95 8.34
N GLN A 170 -7.84 4.51 8.47
CA GLN A 170 -7.56 5.90 8.08
C GLN A 170 -7.74 6.12 6.58
N LEU A 171 -7.22 5.21 5.75
CA LEU A 171 -7.32 5.28 4.29
C LEU A 171 -8.78 5.23 3.82
N ARG A 172 -9.56 4.28 4.35
CA ARG A 172 -10.99 4.15 4.04
C ARG A 172 -11.79 5.36 4.48
N ASN A 173 -11.58 5.83 5.71
CA ASN A 173 -12.25 7.03 6.22
C ASN A 173 -11.93 8.25 5.36
N LYS A 174 -10.67 8.40 4.90
CA LYS A 174 -10.28 9.48 4.00
C LYS A 174 -10.99 9.37 2.65
N ALA A 175 -11.03 8.18 2.04
CA ALA A 175 -11.70 7.96 0.76
C ALA A 175 -13.22 8.18 0.85
N MET A 176 -13.88 7.67 1.91
CA MET A 176 -15.32 7.87 2.12
C MET A 176 -15.67 9.34 2.34
N LYS A 177 -14.85 10.09 3.08
CA LYS A 177 -15.00 11.56 3.22
C LYS A 177 -14.84 12.31 1.89
N GLN A 178 -14.18 11.72 0.89
CA GLN A 178 -14.06 12.27 -0.47
C GLN A 178 -15.23 11.84 -1.39
N GLY A 179 -16.21 11.09 -0.88
CA GLY A 179 -17.39 10.66 -1.63
C GLY A 179 -17.29 9.27 -2.26
N VAL A 180 -16.31 8.45 -1.88
CA VAL A 180 -16.26 7.05 -2.29
C VAL A 180 -17.25 6.22 -1.46
N GLN A 181 -18.17 5.53 -2.12
CA GLN A 181 -19.09 4.60 -1.48
C GLN A 181 -18.41 3.23 -1.33
N MET A 182 -18.24 2.77 -0.09
CA MET A 182 -17.79 1.41 0.21
C MET A 182 -18.92 0.65 0.90
N ILE A 183 -19.31 -0.51 0.37
CA ILE A 183 -20.44 -1.29 0.89
C ILE A 183 -20.11 -1.98 2.22
N ALA A 184 -18.92 -2.57 2.32
CA ALA A 184 -18.39 -3.19 3.54
C ALA A 184 -16.94 -2.73 3.74
N PRO A 185 -16.71 -1.49 4.23
CA PRO A 185 -15.40 -0.86 4.24
C PRO A 185 -14.31 -1.74 4.87
N GLU A 186 -14.60 -2.40 5.99
CA GLU A 186 -13.68 -3.28 6.71
C GLU A 186 -13.08 -4.42 5.86
N THR A 187 -13.73 -4.79 4.77
CA THR A 187 -13.26 -5.83 3.82
C THR A 187 -12.43 -5.28 2.66
N VAL A 188 -12.36 -3.95 2.49
CA VAL A 188 -11.67 -3.28 1.38
C VAL A 188 -10.26 -2.91 1.81
N PHE A 189 -9.28 -3.26 0.99
CA PHE A 189 -7.87 -2.93 1.21
C PHE A 189 -7.41 -1.88 0.21
N LEU A 190 -6.77 -0.83 0.71
CA LEU A 190 -6.29 0.31 -0.07
C LEU A 190 -4.78 0.51 0.10
N SER A 191 -4.11 0.93 -0.96
CA SER A 191 -2.76 1.50 -0.88
C SER A 191 -2.82 3.01 -0.64
N LYS A 192 -1.84 3.56 0.08
CA LYS A 192 -1.74 4.99 0.45
C LYS A 192 -1.73 5.93 -0.76
N ASP A 193 -1.22 5.46 -1.90
CA ASP A 193 -1.09 6.22 -3.15
C ASP A 193 -2.30 6.11 -4.08
N THR A 194 -3.36 5.42 -3.66
CA THR A 194 -4.61 5.32 -4.42
C THR A 194 -5.27 6.70 -4.55
N THR A 195 -5.74 7.02 -5.77
CA THR A 195 -6.52 8.24 -6.03
C THR A 195 -7.89 7.89 -6.59
N PHE A 196 -8.90 8.66 -6.16
CA PHE A 196 -10.30 8.45 -6.53
C PHE A 196 -10.89 9.72 -7.16
N GLY A 197 -11.71 9.52 -8.18
CA GLY A 197 -12.67 10.51 -8.66
C GLY A 197 -13.93 10.54 -7.81
N LYS A 198 -14.98 11.17 -8.35
CA LYS A 198 -16.29 11.28 -7.70
C LYS A 198 -17.17 10.06 -8.01
N ASN A 199 -18.14 9.78 -7.14
CA ASN A 199 -19.15 8.73 -7.33
C ASN A 199 -18.56 7.32 -7.58
N VAL A 200 -17.44 7.00 -6.93
CA VAL A 200 -16.85 5.66 -7.01
C VAL A 200 -17.57 4.74 -6.04
N LYS A 201 -17.98 3.56 -6.51
CA LYS A 201 -18.58 2.50 -5.70
C LYS A 201 -17.65 1.29 -5.63
N ILE A 202 -17.40 0.82 -4.41
CA ILE A 202 -16.55 -0.34 -4.12
C ILE A 202 -17.38 -1.36 -3.33
N GLU A 203 -17.51 -2.56 -3.90
CA GLU A 203 -18.16 -3.71 -3.27
C GLU A 203 -17.18 -4.46 -2.32
N PRO A 204 -17.66 -5.41 -1.50
CA PRO A 204 -16.84 -6.10 -0.50
C PRO A 204 -15.63 -6.86 -1.08
N HIS A 205 -14.58 -7.02 -0.26
CA HIS A 205 -13.38 -7.82 -0.56
C HIS A 205 -12.58 -7.36 -1.79
N VAL A 206 -12.66 -6.08 -2.15
CA VAL A 206 -11.84 -5.48 -3.19
C VAL A 206 -10.47 -5.11 -2.64
N VAL A 207 -9.42 -5.44 -3.40
CA VAL A 207 -8.04 -5.04 -3.10
C VAL A 207 -7.56 -4.04 -4.15
N ILE A 208 -7.25 -2.82 -3.72
CA ILE A 208 -6.63 -1.78 -4.54
C ILE A 208 -5.19 -1.59 -4.06
N SER A 209 -4.26 -2.18 -4.80
CA SER A 209 -2.83 -2.13 -4.53
C SER A 209 -2.20 -0.84 -5.06
N SER A 210 -0.87 -0.77 -5.02
CA SER A 210 -0.11 0.44 -5.34
C SER A 210 -0.37 0.97 -6.76
N LYS A 211 -0.19 2.27 -6.91
CA LYS A 211 -0.18 3.01 -8.19
C LYS A 211 -1.47 2.90 -9.00
N VAL A 212 -2.62 2.82 -8.31
CA VAL A 212 -3.94 2.79 -8.94
C VAL A 212 -4.57 4.19 -8.96
N LYS A 213 -5.04 4.61 -10.15
CA LYS A 213 -5.79 5.87 -10.33
C LYS A 213 -7.18 5.57 -10.84
N ILE A 214 -8.20 6.01 -10.11
CA ILE A 214 -9.61 5.74 -10.42
C ILE A 214 -10.32 7.05 -10.77
N GLY A 215 -11.00 7.07 -11.91
CA GLY A 215 -11.80 8.19 -12.39
C GLY A 215 -13.16 8.31 -11.71
N ASN A 216 -14.07 9.03 -12.36
CA ASN A 216 -15.43 9.28 -11.86
C ASN A 216 -16.40 8.16 -12.25
N ASP A 217 -17.45 7.97 -11.45
CA ASP A 217 -18.58 7.08 -11.74
C ASP A 217 -18.13 5.61 -11.98
N VAL A 218 -17.06 5.19 -11.31
CA VAL A 218 -16.50 3.84 -11.44
C VAL A 218 -17.17 2.89 -10.46
N VAL A 219 -17.47 1.67 -10.91
CA VAL A 219 -17.96 0.58 -10.06
C VAL A 219 -16.94 -0.55 -10.04
N ILE A 220 -16.45 -0.90 -8.85
CA ILE A 220 -15.54 -2.02 -8.62
C ILE A 220 -16.28 -3.08 -7.81
N ARG A 221 -16.47 -4.25 -8.43
CA ARG A 221 -17.26 -5.35 -7.88
C ARG A 221 -16.42 -6.31 -7.05
N SER A 222 -17.11 -7.07 -6.21
CA SER A 222 -16.49 -7.88 -5.16
C SER A 222 -15.37 -8.78 -5.64
N PHE A 223 -14.40 -9.04 -4.75
CA PHE A 223 -13.29 -9.96 -4.98
C PHE A 223 -12.38 -9.61 -6.16
N SER A 224 -12.40 -8.35 -6.61
CA SER A 224 -11.49 -7.87 -7.66
C SER A 224 -10.19 -7.34 -7.06
N HIS A 225 -9.08 -7.54 -7.76
CA HIS A 225 -7.75 -7.07 -7.35
C HIS A 225 -7.12 -6.22 -8.45
N ILE A 226 -6.85 -4.95 -8.13
CA ILE A 226 -6.34 -3.93 -9.05
C ILE A 226 -4.96 -3.47 -8.57
N GLU A 227 -3.99 -3.38 -9.49
CA GLU A 227 -2.63 -2.95 -9.20
C GLU A 227 -2.04 -2.21 -10.40
N GLY A 228 -1.41 -1.05 -10.17
CA GLY A 228 -0.66 -0.32 -11.20
C GLY A 228 -1.46 0.08 -12.45
N ALA A 229 -2.76 0.34 -12.29
CA ALA A 229 -3.69 0.57 -13.39
C ALA A 229 -4.28 1.99 -13.38
N VAL A 230 -4.65 2.47 -14.58
CA VAL A 230 -5.38 3.72 -14.76
C VAL A 230 -6.80 3.42 -15.22
N ILE A 231 -7.77 3.71 -14.38
CA ILE A 231 -9.19 3.47 -14.62
C ILE A 231 -9.84 4.83 -14.89
N LYS A 232 -10.38 5.01 -16.10
CA LYS A 232 -11.07 6.26 -16.48
C LYS A 232 -12.53 6.24 -16.01
N ASN A 233 -13.37 7.10 -16.57
CA ASN A 233 -14.70 7.36 -16.04
C ASN A 233 -15.71 6.29 -16.47
N LYS A 234 -16.74 6.05 -15.64
CA LYS A 234 -17.87 5.16 -15.98
C LYS A 234 -17.45 3.71 -16.27
N VAL A 235 -16.32 3.28 -15.72
CA VAL A 235 -15.81 1.91 -15.90
C VAL A 235 -16.46 0.97 -14.90
N SER A 236 -16.77 -0.25 -15.33
CA SER A 236 -17.20 -1.34 -14.44
C SER A 236 -16.15 -2.45 -14.44
N ILE A 237 -15.72 -2.88 -13.25
CA ILE A 237 -14.71 -3.93 -13.04
C ILE A 237 -15.31 -5.05 -12.19
N GLY A 238 -15.14 -6.30 -12.61
CA GLY A 238 -15.43 -7.50 -11.82
C GLY A 238 -16.88 -8.00 -11.92
N PRO A 239 -17.30 -8.87 -10.99
CA PRO A 239 -16.55 -9.35 -9.80
C PRO A 239 -15.37 -10.26 -10.17
N TYR A 240 -14.46 -10.59 -9.25
CA TYR A 240 -13.34 -11.52 -9.51
C TYR A 240 -12.41 -11.13 -10.69
N ALA A 241 -12.26 -9.83 -10.98
CA ALA A 241 -11.34 -9.37 -12.01
C ALA A 241 -9.93 -9.18 -11.45
N ARG A 242 -8.90 -9.51 -12.24
CA ARG A 242 -7.50 -9.23 -11.93
C ARG A 242 -6.96 -8.19 -12.90
N ILE A 243 -6.73 -6.97 -12.41
CA ILE A 243 -6.17 -5.87 -13.21
C ILE A 243 -4.72 -5.65 -12.78
N ARG A 244 -3.77 -5.88 -13.68
CA ARG A 244 -2.33 -5.85 -13.40
C ARG A 244 -1.69 -4.56 -13.92
N PRO A 245 -0.41 -4.31 -13.54
CA PRO A 245 0.28 -3.10 -13.94
C PRO A 245 0.30 -2.85 -15.45
N GLY A 246 0.19 -1.57 -15.81
CA GLY A 246 0.18 -1.10 -17.19
C GLY A 246 -1.18 -1.20 -17.87
N THR A 247 -2.22 -1.72 -17.21
CA THR A 247 -3.57 -1.68 -17.76
C THR A 247 -4.15 -0.26 -17.73
N VAL A 248 -4.74 0.16 -18.85
CA VAL A 248 -5.54 1.38 -18.97
C VAL A 248 -6.94 1.02 -19.44
N LEU A 249 -7.95 1.34 -18.62
CA LEU A 249 -9.37 1.17 -18.95
C LEU A 249 -9.96 2.54 -19.27
N GLU A 250 -10.29 2.79 -20.54
CA GLU A 250 -10.88 4.06 -20.99
C GLU A 250 -12.38 4.14 -20.68
N ASN A 251 -12.96 5.32 -20.92
CA ASN A 251 -14.33 5.64 -20.50
C ASN A 251 -15.37 4.59 -20.96
N ASN A 252 -16.30 4.23 -20.08
CA ASN A 252 -17.37 3.24 -20.33
C ASN A 252 -16.89 1.82 -20.70
N SER A 253 -15.59 1.51 -20.58
CA SER A 253 -15.11 0.14 -20.78
C SER A 253 -15.59 -0.77 -19.64
N LYS A 254 -15.65 -2.07 -19.91
CA LYS A 254 -16.15 -3.07 -18.95
C LYS A 254 -15.23 -4.27 -18.89
N ILE A 255 -14.80 -4.60 -17.67
CA ILE A 255 -14.13 -5.85 -17.33
C ILE A 255 -15.07 -6.63 -16.42
N GLY A 256 -15.47 -7.83 -16.84
CA GLY A 256 -16.35 -8.68 -16.04
C GLY A 256 -15.60 -9.77 -15.28
N ASN A 257 -16.27 -10.90 -15.05
CA ASN A 257 -15.80 -11.91 -14.12
C ASN A 257 -14.73 -12.84 -14.67
N PHE A 258 -13.75 -13.13 -13.80
CA PHE A 258 -12.60 -13.99 -14.11
C PHE A 258 -11.82 -13.50 -15.34
N VAL A 259 -11.72 -12.17 -15.48
CA VAL A 259 -10.91 -11.54 -16.52
C VAL A 259 -9.62 -11.03 -15.91
N GLU A 260 -8.50 -11.38 -16.53
CA GLU A 260 -7.18 -10.85 -16.22
C GLU A 260 -6.71 -9.92 -17.33
N THR A 261 -6.20 -8.73 -16.97
CA THR A 261 -5.57 -7.80 -17.91
C THR A 261 -4.17 -7.42 -17.44
N LYS A 262 -3.22 -7.26 -18.36
CA LYS A 262 -1.86 -6.79 -18.06
C LYS A 262 -1.29 -5.99 -19.23
N ASN A 263 -0.63 -4.86 -18.94
CA ASN A 263 0.06 -4.04 -19.94
C ASN A 263 -0.76 -3.79 -21.21
N SER A 264 -2.06 -3.53 -21.04
CA SER A 264 -3.03 -3.47 -22.13
C SER A 264 -3.89 -2.22 -22.04
N LYS A 265 -4.23 -1.64 -23.19
CA LYS A 265 -5.16 -0.51 -23.28
C LYS A 265 -6.49 -0.97 -23.85
N ILE A 266 -7.55 -0.80 -23.07
CA ILE A 266 -8.93 -1.11 -23.45
C ILE A 266 -9.63 0.23 -23.67
N ASN A 267 -9.91 0.56 -24.93
CA ASN A 267 -10.52 1.84 -25.29
C ASN A 267 -12.03 1.88 -24.98
N LYS A 268 -12.63 3.03 -25.31
CA LYS A 268 -13.98 3.41 -24.90
C LYS A 268 -15.01 2.37 -25.32
N ASN A 269 -15.99 2.15 -24.46
CA ASN A 269 -17.15 1.25 -24.68
C ASN A 269 -16.80 -0.23 -24.93
N SER A 270 -15.52 -0.61 -24.95
CA SER A 270 -15.10 -1.99 -25.21
C SER A 270 -15.32 -2.88 -23.99
N LYS A 271 -15.68 -4.14 -24.25
CA LYS A 271 -16.17 -5.08 -23.22
C LYS A 271 -15.39 -6.38 -23.27
N ILE A 272 -14.90 -6.80 -22.11
CA ILE A 272 -14.30 -8.11 -21.86
C ILE A 272 -15.04 -8.68 -20.65
N ASN A 273 -16.12 -9.42 -20.88
CA ASN A 273 -17.05 -9.73 -19.79
C ASN A 273 -16.69 -10.99 -19.01
N HIS A 274 -16.04 -11.99 -19.62
CA HIS A 274 -15.94 -13.32 -19.00
C HIS A 274 -14.63 -14.03 -19.34
N LEU A 275 -14.00 -14.66 -18.34
CA LEU A 275 -13.04 -15.77 -18.49
C LEU A 275 -11.93 -15.53 -19.53
N SER A 276 -11.33 -14.34 -19.56
CA SER A 276 -10.38 -13.96 -20.62
C SER A 276 -9.08 -13.44 -20.04
N TYR A 277 -7.97 -13.70 -20.74
CA TYR A 277 -6.66 -13.10 -20.45
C TYR A 277 -6.26 -12.17 -21.59
N ILE A 278 -6.05 -10.90 -21.26
CA ILE A 278 -5.64 -9.84 -22.19
C ILE A 278 -4.30 -9.23 -21.73
N GLY A 279 -3.22 -9.67 -22.36
CA GLY A 279 -1.85 -9.28 -22.08
C GLY A 279 -1.20 -8.60 -23.29
N ASP A 280 -0.50 -7.50 -23.05
CA ASP A 280 0.26 -6.77 -24.09
C ASP A 280 -0.60 -6.39 -25.32
N ALA A 281 -1.84 -5.94 -25.10
CA ALA A 281 -2.80 -5.68 -26.17
C ALA A 281 -3.24 -4.20 -26.27
N MET A 282 -3.55 -3.77 -27.50
CA MET A 282 -4.31 -2.55 -27.78
C MET A 282 -5.67 -2.94 -28.32
N ILE A 283 -6.71 -2.69 -27.54
CA ILE A 283 -8.11 -2.90 -27.94
C ILE A 283 -8.72 -1.53 -28.19
N GLU A 284 -9.09 -1.25 -29.44
CA GLU A 284 -9.76 -0.02 -29.85
C GLU A 284 -11.20 0.05 -29.33
N GLU A 285 -11.90 1.13 -29.66
CA GLU A 285 -13.24 1.42 -29.16
C GLU A 285 -14.30 0.49 -29.75
N ASP A 286 -15.40 0.32 -29.01
CA ASP A 286 -16.57 -0.47 -29.41
C ASP A 286 -16.24 -1.93 -29.78
N VAL A 287 -15.20 -2.52 -29.17
CA VAL A 287 -14.81 -3.93 -29.35
C VAL A 287 -15.47 -4.81 -28.30
N ASN A 288 -15.97 -5.98 -28.72
CA ASN A 288 -16.49 -6.99 -27.81
C ASN A 288 -15.63 -8.26 -27.84
N ILE A 289 -15.08 -8.64 -26.68
CA ILE A 289 -14.30 -9.86 -26.51
C ILE A 289 -15.19 -10.96 -25.94
N GLY A 290 -15.35 -12.04 -26.69
CA GLY A 290 -16.08 -13.24 -26.31
C GLY A 290 -15.40 -13.98 -25.16
N ALA A 291 -16.20 -14.72 -24.40
CA ALA A 291 -15.73 -15.45 -23.22
C ALA A 291 -14.64 -16.47 -23.59
N GLY A 292 -13.64 -16.67 -22.72
CA GLY A 292 -12.57 -17.65 -22.98
C GLY A 292 -11.49 -17.17 -23.94
N THR A 293 -11.50 -15.89 -24.35
CA THR A 293 -10.51 -15.37 -25.30
C THR A 293 -9.16 -15.15 -24.62
N ILE A 294 -8.09 -15.57 -25.30
CA ILE A 294 -6.71 -15.39 -24.85
C ILE A 294 -5.92 -14.63 -25.90
N THR A 295 -5.23 -13.55 -25.51
CA THR A 295 -4.14 -12.99 -26.30
C THR A 295 -2.85 -13.74 -25.96
N CYS A 296 -2.44 -14.67 -26.82
CA CYS A 296 -1.24 -15.48 -26.64
C CYS A 296 0.00 -14.62 -26.93
N ASN A 297 0.44 -13.88 -25.93
CA ASN A 297 1.44 -12.82 -26.03
C ASN A 297 2.88 -13.28 -25.78
N TYR A 298 3.13 -14.55 -25.48
CA TYR A 298 4.44 -15.09 -25.15
C TYR A 298 4.70 -16.40 -25.91
N ASP A 299 5.83 -16.48 -26.61
CA ASP A 299 6.21 -17.63 -27.44
C ASP A 299 7.15 -18.63 -26.73
N GLY A 300 7.53 -18.33 -25.48
CA GLY A 300 8.55 -19.08 -24.73
C GLY A 300 9.85 -18.30 -24.52
N VAL A 301 10.08 -17.21 -25.26
CA VAL A 301 11.28 -16.37 -25.19
C VAL A 301 10.94 -14.87 -25.18
N LYS A 302 10.10 -14.42 -26.13
CA LYS A 302 9.76 -13.02 -26.34
C LYS A 302 8.26 -12.77 -26.19
N LYS A 303 7.94 -11.51 -25.92
CA LYS A 303 6.56 -11.02 -25.87
C LYS A 303 6.23 -10.14 -27.06
N SER A 304 5.02 -10.32 -27.57
CA SER A 304 4.52 -9.64 -28.76
C SER A 304 3.14 -9.03 -28.49
N LYS A 305 2.78 -8.01 -29.27
CA LYS A 305 1.52 -7.26 -29.08
C LYS A 305 0.39 -7.76 -29.97
N THR A 306 -0.83 -7.70 -29.45
CA THR A 306 -2.06 -7.90 -30.21
C THR A 306 -2.80 -6.58 -30.40
N LEU A 307 -3.19 -6.25 -31.63
CA LEU A 307 -4.02 -5.08 -31.95
C LEU A 307 -5.41 -5.56 -32.38
N ILE A 308 -6.46 -5.08 -31.71
CA ILE A 308 -7.85 -5.37 -32.09
C ILE A 308 -8.52 -4.04 -32.39
N LYS A 309 -8.83 -3.82 -33.67
CA LYS A 309 -9.35 -2.54 -34.14
C LYS A 309 -10.84 -2.36 -33.87
N LYS A 310 -11.29 -1.12 -34.02
CA LYS A 310 -12.63 -0.63 -33.70
C LYS A 310 -13.75 -1.50 -34.24
N GLY A 311 -14.79 -1.69 -33.44
CA GLY A 311 -16.05 -2.33 -33.86
C GLY A 311 -15.96 -3.84 -34.04
N SER A 312 -14.81 -4.45 -33.78
CA SER A 312 -14.61 -5.88 -34.02
C SER A 312 -15.19 -6.74 -32.92
N PHE A 313 -15.60 -7.95 -33.30
CA PHE A 313 -16.17 -8.95 -32.40
C PHE A 313 -15.28 -10.19 -32.37
N ILE A 314 -14.76 -10.54 -31.21
CA ILE A 314 -13.96 -11.75 -31.03
C ILE A 314 -14.84 -12.85 -30.47
N GLY A 315 -15.01 -13.94 -31.21
CA GLY A 315 -15.83 -15.08 -30.78
C GLY A 315 -15.27 -15.76 -29.53
N SER A 316 -16.13 -16.46 -28.81
CA SER A 316 -15.75 -17.18 -27.59
C SER A 316 -14.66 -18.22 -27.85
N ASN A 317 -13.82 -18.48 -26.84
CA ASN A 317 -12.70 -19.42 -26.88
C ASN A 317 -11.75 -19.18 -28.06
N SER A 318 -11.53 -17.92 -28.44
CA SER A 318 -10.54 -17.57 -29.46
C SER A 318 -9.14 -17.45 -28.86
N SER A 319 -8.14 -17.90 -29.61
CA SER A 319 -6.72 -17.71 -29.28
C SER A 319 -6.08 -16.78 -30.31
N LEU A 320 -5.62 -15.61 -29.88
CA LEU A 320 -4.99 -14.61 -30.75
C LEU A 320 -3.47 -14.68 -30.55
N VAL A 321 -2.76 -15.33 -31.47
CA VAL A 321 -1.32 -15.56 -31.38
C VAL A 321 -0.57 -14.30 -31.80
N ALA A 322 0.04 -13.61 -30.83
CA ALA A 322 0.75 -12.38 -31.10
C ALA A 322 2.11 -12.64 -31.79
N PRO A 323 2.58 -11.73 -32.67
CA PRO A 323 1.95 -10.48 -33.06
C PRO A 323 0.81 -10.69 -34.07
N VAL A 324 -0.36 -10.09 -33.80
CA VAL A 324 -1.50 -10.17 -34.72
C VAL A 324 -2.39 -8.93 -34.65
N THR A 325 -2.91 -8.52 -35.79
CA THR A 325 -3.89 -7.44 -35.94
C THR A 325 -5.22 -8.01 -36.42
N VAL A 326 -6.30 -7.72 -35.69
CA VAL A 326 -7.68 -7.90 -36.16
C VAL A 326 -8.19 -6.57 -36.69
N GLY A 327 -8.55 -6.55 -37.98
CA GLY A 327 -9.07 -5.38 -38.69
C GLY A 327 -10.37 -4.83 -38.10
N LYS A 328 -10.79 -3.64 -38.55
CA LYS A 328 -12.00 -2.94 -38.09
C LYS A 328 -13.26 -3.70 -38.50
N ASN A 329 -14.28 -3.69 -37.64
CA ASN A 329 -15.58 -4.33 -37.88
C ASN A 329 -15.46 -5.81 -38.31
N SER A 330 -14.38 -6.47 -37.91
CA SER A 330 -14.10 -7.85 -38.27
C SER A 330 -14.63 -8.80 -37.19
N ILE A 331 -14.95 -10.01 -37.60
CA ILE A 331 -15.51 -11.04 -36.72
C ILE A 331 -14.50 -12.19 -36.66
N ILE A 332 -14.14 -12.62 -35.46
CA ILE A 332 -13.44 -13.89 -35.25
C ILE A 332 -14.48 -14.94 -34.87
N GLY A 333 -14.57 -16.03 -35.63
CA GLY A 333 -15.44 -17.15 -35.31
C GLY A 333 -15.06 -17.81 -33.99
N ALA A 334 -16.04 -18.29 -33.23
CA ALA A 334 -15.79 -18.96 -31.95
C ALA A 334 -14.87 -20.19 -32.11
N GLY A 335 -13.99 -20.41 -31.14
CA GLY A 335 -13.02 -21.51 -31.12
C GLY A 335 -11.83 -21.32 -32.06
N SER A 336 -11.64 -20.13 -32.66
CA SER A 336 -10.60 -19.92 -33.65
C SER A 336 -9.23 -19.62 -33.05
N VAL A 337 -8.18 -20.12 -33.69
CA VAL A 337 -6.78 -19.78 -33.43
C VAL A 337 -6.30 -18.90 -34.57
N ILE A 338 -6.05 -17.62 -34.29
CA ILE A 338 -5.67 -16.63 -35.30
C ILE A 338 -4.18 -16.36 -35.21
N THR A 339 -3.45 -16.71 -36.28
CA THR A 339 -1.99 -16.58 -36.40
C THR A 339 -1.56 -15.59 -37.50
N LYS A 340 -2.50 -15.05 -38.26
CA LYS A 340 -2.28 -14.08 -39.34
C LYS A 340 -3.19 -12.88 -39.14
N ASN A 341 -2.76 -11.73 -39.63
CA ASN A 341 -3.58 -10.52 -39.60
C ASN A 341 -4.90 -10.76 -40.32
N VAL A 342 -5.98 -10.25 -39.74
CA VAL A 342 -7.33 -10.31 -40.30
C VAL A 342 -7.63 -8.93 -40.91
N PRO A 343 -7.98 -8.83 -42.21
CA PRO A 343 -8.36 -7.56 -42.84
C PRO A 343 -9.62 -6.96 -42.19
N ASP A 344 -9.89 -5.70 -42.53
CA ASP A 344 -11.12 -5.01 -42.09
C ASP A 344 -12.37 -5.69 -42.70
N ASN A 345 -13.51 -5.57 -42.03
CA ASN A 345 -14.83 -6.07 -42.46
C ASN A 345 -14.84 -7.56 -42.85
N THR A 346 -14.03 -8.37 -42.18
CA THR A 346 -13.79 -9.76 -42.55
C THR A 346 -14.19 -10.71 -41.43
N LEU A 347 -14.85 -11.82 -41.79
CA LEU A 347 -14.99 -12.97 -40.90
C LEU A 347 -13.75 -13.86 -41.05
N ALA A 348 -13.00 -14.04 -39.97
CA ALA A 348 -11.92 -15.03 -39.91
C ALA A 348 -12.32 -16.17 -38.96
N LEU A 349 -12.15 -17.41 -39.42
CA LEU A 349 -12.36 -18.58 -38.58
C LEU A 349 -11.35 -19.67 -38.89
N THR A 350 -10.99 -20.43 -37.85
CA THR A 350 -10.30 -21.70 -37.99
C THR A 350 -11.16 -22.74 -37.28
N ARG A 351 -11.83 -23.60 -38.03
CA ARG A 351 -12.82 -24.52 -37.48
C ARG A 351 -12.65 -25.90 -38.08
N ALA A 352 -12.50 -26.91 -37.22
CA ALA A 352 -12.62 -28.30 -37.64
C ALA A 352 -14.09 -28.61 -37.94
N GLU A 353 -14.34 -29.41 -38.98
CA GLU A 353 -15.68 -29.90 -39.28
C GLU A 353 -16.19 -30.79 -38.14
N GLN A 354 -17.44 -30.57 -37.73
CA GLN A 354 -18.06 -31.36 -36.66
C GLN A 354 -18.36 -32.78 -37.16
N LYS A 355 -17.70 -33.79 -36.58
CA LYS A 355 -17.97 -35.20 -36.86
C LYS A 355 -18.84 -35.83 -35.77
N LYS A 356 -19.75 -36.72 -36.17
CA LYS A 356 -20.58 -37.53 -35.26
C LYS A 356 -20.10 -38.99 -35.36
N ILE A 357 -19.54 -39.52 -34.27
CA ILE A 357 -19.05 -40.91 -34.21
C ILE A 357 -19.91 -41.66 -33.21
N LYS A 358 -20.57 -42.74 -33.66
CA LYS A 358 -21.38 -43.62 -32.79
C LYS A 358 -20.43 -44.46 -31.94
N LEU A 359 -20.58 -44.39 -30.61
CA LEU A 359 -19.77 -45.19 -29.67
C LEU A 359 -20.41 -46.57 -29.51
N ASN A 360 -19.61 -47.62 -29.66
CA ASN A 360 -20.12 -49.01 -29.62
C ASN A 360 -20.22 -49.61 -28.21
N ASN A 361 -19.72 -48.95 -27.16
CA ASN A 361 -19.81 -49.45 -25.78
C ASN A 361 -20.23 -48.35 -24.81
N LYS A 362 -21.24 -48.62 -23.96
CA LYS A 362 -21.47 -47.83 -22.74
C LYS A 362 -20.20 -47.96 -21.90
N LYS A 363 -19.56 -46.85 -21.52
CA LYS A 363 -18.41 -46.85 -20.60
C LYS A 363 -18.81 -47.64 -19.33
N GLN A 364 -18.43 -48.90 -19.22
CA GLN A 364 -18.49 -49.62 -17.95
C GLN A 364 -17.41 -49.00 -17.08
N LYS A 365 -17.83 -48.32 -16.00
CA LYS A 365 -16.92 -47.86 -14.95
C LYS A 365 -16.35 -49.11 -14.28
N LYS A 366 -15.02 -49.20 -14.16
CA LYS A 366 -14.38 -50.10 -13.18
C LYS A 366 -14.53 -49.51 -11.79
#